data_AF-A0A6A8QC81-F1
#
_entry.id   AF-A0A6A8QC81-F1
#
_cell.length_a   1.000
_cell.length_b   1.000
_cell.length_c   1.000
_cell.angle_alpha   90.00
_cell.angle_beta   90.00
_cell.angle_gamma   90.00
#
_symmetry.space_group_name_H-M   'P 1'
#
loop_
_entity.id
_entity.type
_entity.pdbx_description
1 polymer ?
#
loop_
_entity_poly.entity_id
_entity_poly.type
_entity_poly.pdbx_seq_one_letter_code
_entity_poly.pdbx_strand_id
1 'polypeptide(L)'
;MDWVTTTLLISALVVIVFVSKDFSKKRIVLPSHDNIENWESLISASFLSEGREEATVKIIEFYSYGCGYCNVLDSSLTKLQNEFPLEVITYYKPIHMGDMDLIILLH
;
A
#
# COMPACT_ATOMS: atom_id res chain seq x y z
N MET A 1 -15.78 13.21 -45.84
CA MET A 1 -15.83 12.56 -44.51
C MET A 1 -16.60 11.29 -44.72
N ASP A 2 -15.84 10.23 -44.95
CA ASP A 2 -16.30 9.09 -45.72
C ASP A 2 -16.85 8.07 -44.72
N TRP A 3 -17.83 7.25 -45.10
CA TRP A 3 -18.54 6.36 -44.17
C TRP A 3 -17.58 5.46 -43.37
N VAL A 4 -16.47 5.05 -43.99
CA VAL A 4 -15.37 4.28 -43.35
C VAL A 4 -14.72 5.04 -42.20
N THR A 5 -14.42 6.33 -42.38
CA THR A 5 -13.83 7.17 -41.32
C THR A 5 -14.78 7.36 -40.14
N THR A 6 -16.10 7.40 -40.40
CA THR A 6 -17.11 7.53 -39.36
C THR A 6 -17.26 6.24 -38.56
N THR A 7 -17.26 5.07 -39.22
CA THR A 7 -17.30 3.77 -38.56
C THR A 7 -16.08 3.52 -37.68
N LEU A 8 -14.89 3.92 -38.14
CA LEU A 8 -13.66 3.78 -37.36
C LEU A 8 -13.68 4.64 -36.10
N LEU A 9 -14.09 5.90 -36.20
CA LEU A 9 -14.19 6.81 -35.04
C LEU A 9 -15.16 6.30 -33.97
N ILE A 10 -16.32 5.77 -34.37
CA ILE A 10 -17.31 5.23 -33.44
C ILE A 10 -16.75 3.97 -32.75
N SER A 11 -16.11 3.07 -33.50
CA SER A 11 -15.52 1.85 -32.92
C SER A 11 -14.41 2.18 -31.90
N ALA A 12 -13.55 3.15 -32.20
CA ALA A 12 -12.50 3.60 -31.28
C ALA A 12 -13.08 4.19 -29.98
N LEU A 13 -14.13 5.02 -30.08
CA LEU A 13 -14.80 5.57 -28.91
C LEU A 13 -15.44 4.48 -28.04
N VAL A 14 -16.07 3.46 -28.65
CA VAL A 14 -16.66 2.34 -27.90
C VAL A 14 -15.59 1.54 -27.15
N VAL A 15 -14.45 1.25 -27.80
CA VAL A 15 -13.34 0.53 -27.17
C VAL A 15 -12.75 1.33 -26.01
N ILE A 16 -12.55 2.64 -26.15
CA ILE A 16 -12.02 3.51 -25.08
C ILE A 16 -12.96 3.53 -23.86
N VAL A 17 -14.28 3.63 -24.09
CA VAL A 17 -15.27 3.62 -23.00
C VAL A 17 -15.33 2.26 -22.30
N PHE A 18 -15.20 1.17 -23.06
CA PHE A 18 -15.24 -0.18 -22.49
C PHE A 18 -13.99 -0.49 -21.65
N VAL A 19 -12.80 -0.18 -22.19
CA VAL A 19 -11.51 -0.39 -21.51
C VAL A 19 -11.38 0.47 -20.26
N SER A 20 -11.81 1.73 -20.30
CA SER A 20 -11.78 2.62 -19.13
C SER A 20 -12.69 2.16 -18.01
N LYS A 21 -13.84 1.54 -18.32
CA LYS A 21 -14.74 0.94 -17.31
C LYS A 21 -14.13 -0.27 -16.61
N ASP A 22 -13.45 -1.15 -17.35
CA ASP A 22 -12.83 -2.35 -16.78
C ASP A 22 -11.64 -2.01 -15.87
N PHE A 23 -10.88 -0.96 -16.18
CA PHE A 23 -9.71 -0.60 -15.38
C PHE A 23 -10.06 -0.02 -14.00
N SER A 24 -11.21 0.63 -13.84
CA SER A 24 -11.62 1.23 -12.55
C SER A 24 -12.08 0.23 -11.49
N LYS A 25 -12.33 -1.04 -11.82
CA LYS A 25 -13.03 -1.98 -10.90
C LYS A 25 -12.14 -3.03 -10.25
N LYS A 26 -10.82 -2.85 -10.22
CA LYS A 26 -9.91 -3.76 -9.49
C LYS A 26 -9.44 -3.11 -8.18
N ARG A 27 -10.31 -3.10 -7.17
CA ARG A 27 -9.85 -2.90 -5.78
C ARG A 27 -9.29 -4.23 -5.28
N ILE A 28 -8.00 -4.27 -5.01
CA ILE A 28 -7.38 -5.37 -4.27
C ILE A 28 -7.92 -5.28 -2.85
N VAL A 29 -8.81 -6.18 -2.48
CA VAL A 29 -9.22 -6.36 -1.08
C VAL A 29 -8.10 -7.17 -0.44
N LEU A 30 -7.23 -6.50 0.31
CA LEU A 30 -6.25 -7.19 1.14
C LEU A 30 -7.03 -7.87 2.28
N PRO A 31 -6.76 -9.16 2.58
CA PRO A 31 -7.34 -9.80 3.74
C PRO A 31 -6.88 -9.04 4.99
N SER A 32 -7.83 -8.41 5.68
CA SER A 32 -7.60 -7.81 6.98
C SER A 32 -7.52 -8.95 7.99
N HIS A 33 -6.35 -9.16 8.59
CA HIS A 33 -6.21 -10.03 9.75
C HIS A 33 -6.57 -9.22 10.99
N ASP A 34 -7.80 -9.37 11.45
CA ASP A 34 -8.45 -8.44 12.38
C ASP A 34 -7.97 -8.55 13.85
N ASN A 35 -7.03 -9.43 14.16
CA ASN A 35 -6.48 -9.51 15.51
C ASN A 35 -5.11 -10.19 15.52
N ILE A 36 -4.04 -9.41 15.70
CA ILE A 36 -2.70 -9.93 15.92
C ILE A 36 -2.43 -9.86 17.42
N GLU A 37 -2.57 -10.99 18.09
CA GLU A 37 -2.19 -11.13 19.49
C GLU A 37 -0.68 -10.90 19.63
N ASN A 38 -0.27 -10.25 20.73
CA ASN A 38 1.15 -10.05 21.09
C ASN A 38 1.96 -9.24 20.06
N TRP A 39 1.35 -8.22 19.45
CA TRP A 39 2.01 -7.30 18.52
C TRP A 39 3.20 -6.57 19.16
N GLU A 40 3.22 -6.41 20.49
CA GLU A 40 4.32 -5.80 21.24
C GLU A 40 5.64 -6.55 21.03
N SER A 41 5.58 -7.87 20.85
CA SER A 41 6.76 -8.69 20.55
C SER A 41 7.37 -8.39 19.18
N LEU A 42 6.58 -7.84 18.25
CA LEU A 42 7.05 -7.46 16.92
C LEU A 42 7.85 -6.16 16.97
N ILE A 43 7.48 -5.24 17.88
CA ILE A 43 8.20 -3.98 18.11
C ILE A 43 9.56 -4.26 18.74
N SER A 44 9.62 -5.12 19.76
CA SER A 44 10.89 -5.45 20.42
C SER A 44 11.89 -6.14 19.48
N ALA A 45 11.39 -6.81 18.44
CA ALA A 45 12.21 -7.44 17.39
C ALA A 45 12.51 -6.54 16.18
N SER A 46 12.06 -5.27 16.19
CA SER A 46 12.33 -4.32 15.12
C SER A 46 13.74 -3.72 15.25
N PHE A 47 14.37 -3.41 14.11
CA PHE A 47 15.75 -2.91 14.08
C PHE A 47 15.84 -1.40 13.91
N LEU A 48 14.80 -0.79 13.33
CA LEU A 48 14.74 0.62 13.01
C LEU A 48 13.32 1.11 13.28
N SER A 49 13.23 2.30 13.86
CA SER A 49 11.98 3.03 14.02
C SER A 49 12.13 4.48 13.57
N GLU A 50 11.03 5.06 13.12
CA GLU A 50 10.97 6.44 12.65
C GLU A 50 9.71 7.10 13.20
N GLY A 51 9.88 8.25 13.86
CA GLY A 51 8.83 8.95 14.59
C GLY A 51 9.14 9.06 16.08
N ARG A 52 8.14 9.48 16.88
CA ARG A 52 8.28 9.60 18.33
C ARG A 52 7.91 8.31 19.03
N GLU A 53 8.72 7.86 19.98
CA GLU A 53 8.44 6.63 20.76
C GLU A 53 7.11 6.67 21.52
N GLU A 54 6.66 7.86 21.91
CA GLU A 54 5.40 8.13 22.62
C GLU A 54 4.19 8.28 21.69
N ALA A 55 4.36 8.07 20.38
CA ALA A 55 3.29 8.13 19.40
C ALA A 55 2.16 7.15 19.76
N THR A 56 0.92 7.62 19.60
CA THR A 56 -0.27 6.82 19.90
C THR A 56 -0.45 5.72 18.87
N VAL A 57 -0.25 6.06 17.59
CA VAL A 57 -0.37 5.14 16.47
C VAL A 57 0.97 4.48 16.19
N LYS A 58 1.00 3.16 16.28
CA LYS A 58 2.20 2.36 16.01
C LYS A 58 1.99 1.53 14.75
N ILE A 59 2.80 1.83 13.74
CA ILE A 59 2.82 1.13 12.46
C ILE A 59 3.98 0.15 12.47
N ILE A 60 3.73 -1.12 12.15
CA ILE A 60 4.78 -2.10 11.91
C ILE A 60 4.80 -2.40 10.41
N GLU A 61 5.93 -2.16 9.75
CA GLU A 61 6.12 -2.46 8.34
C GLU A 61 7.04 -3.68 8.19
N PHE A 62 6.53 -4.69 7.48
CA PHE A 62 7.32 -5.80 7.00
C PHE A 62 7.78 -5.52 5.58
N TYR A 63 9.08 -5.36 5.37
CA TYR A 63 9.64 -5.01 4.07
C TYR A 63 10.64 -6.05 3.57
N SER A 64 10.82 -6.11 2.26
CA SER A 64 11.86 -6.91 1.62
C SER A 64 12.52 -6.12 0.50
N TYR A 65 13.82 -6.24 0.32
CA TYR A 65 14.57 -5.45 -0.68
C TYR A 65 14.12 -5.67 -2.13
N GLY A 66 13.46 -6.80 -2.43
CA GLY A 66 12.90 -7.10 -3.75
C GLY A 66 11.43 -6.66 -3.93
N CYS A 67 10.81 -6.06 -2.92
CA CYS A 67 9.39 -5.72 -2.92
C CYS A 67 9.13 -4.39 -3.64
N GLY A 68 8.63 -4.45 -4.88
CA GLY A 68 8.28 -3.25 -5.65
C GLY A 68 7.20 -2.38 -5.01
N TYR A 69 6.27 -2.97 -4.26
CA TYR A 69 5.21 -2.24 -3.56
C TYR A 69 5.70 -1.51 -2.31
N CYS A 70 6.72 -2.05 -1.64
CA CYS A 70 7.26 -1.49 -0.41
C CYS A 70 7.89 -0.11 -0.67
N ASN A 71 8.53 0.07 -1.83
CA ASN A 71 9.02 1.39 -2.26
C ASN A 71 7.92 2.45 -2.39
N VAL A 72 6.71 2.04 -2.79
CA VAL A 72 5.56 2.95 -2.91
C VAL A 72 4.99 3.26 -1.52
N LEU A 73 4.92 2.24 -0.65
CA LEU A 73 4.45 2.37 0.72
C LEU A 73 5.34 3.31 1.53
N ASP A 74 6.66 3.19 1.41
CA ASP A 74 7.65 4.04 2.07
C ASP A 74 7.32 5.53 1.87
N SER A 75 7.11 5.95 0.61
CA SER A 75 6.74 7.32 0.30
C SER A 75 5.41 7.80 0.93
N SER A 76 4.50 6.87 1.21
CA SER A 76 3.21 7.16 1.85
C SER A 76 3.36 7.25 3.37
N LEU A 77 4.15 6.36 3.97
CA LEU A 77 4.49 6.39 5.39
C LEU A 77 5.27 7.66 5.75
N THR A 78 6.25 8.05 4.94
CA THR A 78 6.98 9.32 5.13
C THR A 78 6.03 10.52 5.10
N LYS A 79 5.04 10.55 4.20
CA LYS A 79 4.04 11.63 4.17
C LYS A 79 3.21 11.64 5.45
N LEU A 80 2.79 10.46 5.90
CA LEU A 80 1.96 10.30 7.08
C LEU A 80 2.71 10.69 8.37
N GLN A 81 3.99 10.36 8.48
CA GLN A 81 4.86 10.83 9.57
C GLN A 81 5.08 12.35 9.53
N ASN A 82 5.19 12.95 8.34
CA ASN A 82 5.32 14.40 8.21
C ASN A 82 4.02 15.14 8.59
N GLU A 83 2.87 14.54 8.29
CA GLU A 83 1.56 15.11 8.61
C GLU A 83 1.21 14.92 10.10
N PHE A 84 1.62 13.79 10.69
CA PHE A 84 1.32 13.40 12.07
C PHE A 84 2.58 13.04 12.88
N PRO A 85 3.56 13.95 13.01
CA PRO A 85 4.88 13.65 13.57
C PRO A 85 4.87 13.29 15.06
N LEU A 86 3.80 13.66 15.77
CA LEU A 86 3.64 13.39 17.19
C LEU A 86 2.79 12.15 17.48
N GLU A 87 2.02 11.71 16.49
CA GLU A 87 1.00 10.71 16.69
C GLU A 87 1.38 9.37 16.08
N VAL A 88 2.36 9.34 15.16
CA VAL A 88 2.74 8.14 14.42
C VAL A 88 4.21 7.78 14.63
N ILE A 89 4.45 6.50 14.86
CA ILE A 89 5.76 5.87 14.76
C ILE A 89 5.67 4.64 13.86
N THR A 90 6.68 4.46 13.02
CA THR A 90 6.81 3.31 12.13
C THR A 90 7.98 2.46 12.58
N TYR A 91 7.79 1.15 12.67
CA TYR A 91 8.81 0.16 12.99
C TYR A 91 9.07 -0.70 11.76
N TYR A 92 10.32 -0.77 11.31
CA TYR A 92 10.70 -1.49 10.11
C TYR A 92 11.27 -2.87 10.46
N LYS A 93 10.68 -3.91 9.86
CA LYS A 93 11.10 -5.30 10.05
C LYS A 93 11.40 -5.97 8.70
N PRO A 94 12.65 -6.37 8.44
CA PRO A 94 12.99 -7.06 7.21
C PRO A 94 12.42 -8.48 7.21
N ILE A 95 11.82 -8.90 6.10
CA ILE A 95 11.31 -10.26 5.86
C ILE A 95 11.92 -10.87 4.60
N HIS A 96 12.04 -12.20 4.63
CA HIS A 96 12.41 -12.96 3.44
C HIS A 96 11.20 -13.11 2.52
N MET A 97 11.42 -12.91 1.23
CA MET A 97 10.41 -12.79 0.18
C MET A 97 9.51 -14.02 -0.05
N GLY A 98 9.68 -15.09 0.73
CA GLY A 98 8.80 -16.25 0.76
C GLY A 98 7.52 -16.03 1.57
N ASP A 99 7.52 -15.07 2.50
CA ASP A 99 6.39 -14.74 3.38
C ASP A 99 5.85 -13.35 3.01
N MET A 100 5.16 -13.22 1.87
CA MET A 100 4.65 -11.94 1.34
C MET A 100 3.36 -11.48 2.04
N ASP A 101 3.39 -11.31 3.36
CA ASP A 101 2.32 -10.62 4.08
C ASP A 101 2.81 -9.24 4.52
N LEU A 102 2.44 -8.21 3.74
CA LEU A 102 2.53 -6.82 4.17
C LEU A 102 1.47 -6.61 5.27
N ILE A 103 1.86 -6.85 6.51
CA ILE A 103 1.00 -6.65 7.67
C ILE A 103 1.23 -5.24 8.19
N ILE A 104 0.31 -4.31 7.90
CA ILE A 104 0.25 -3.00 8.55
C ILE A 104 -0.65 -3.17 9.77
N LEU A 105 -0.06 -3.23 10.96
CA LEU A 105 -0.80 -3.11 12.21
C LEU A 105 -0.94 -1.64 12.57
N LEU A 106 -2.17 -1.20 12.82
CA LEU A 106 -2.50 0.11 13.35
C LEU A 106 -3.16 -0.13 14.71
N HIS A 107 -2.50 0.29 15.79
CA HIS A 107 -3.10 0.34 17.11
C HIS A 107 -3.10 1.77 17.63
#